data_AF-A0A7K9CNE1-F1
#
_entry.id   AF-A0A7K9CNE1-F1
#
_cell.length_a   1.000
_cell.length_b   1.000
_cell.length_c   1.000
_cell.angle_alpha   90.00
_cell.angle_beta   90.00
_cell.angle_gamma   90.00
#
_symmetry.space_group_name_H-M   'P 1'
#
loop_
_entity.id
_entity.type
_entity.pdbx_description
1 polymer ?
#
loop_
_entity_poly.entity_id
_entity_poly.type
_entity_poly.pdbx_seq_one_letter_code
_entity_poly.pdbx_strand_id
1 'polypeptide(L)'
;AALGTVCWWGLTPALDLRQHLPPDLDPAAEAPVLLVGAAEGRHLLLTAARARRGPPRTITLFVAEQRPEAVARQLLFLLLATEAPGRAGLEARAATILELLGSLRLRAATAALLTGAAARLGRWVT
;
A
#
# COMPACT_ATOMS: atom_id res chain seq x y z
N ALA A 1 -3.76 -15.68 25.47
CA ALA A 1 -4.79 -15.35 24.45
C ALA A 1 -4.57 -13.92 23.98
N ALA A 2 -3.97 -13.71 22.81
CA ALA A 2 -3.79 -12.38 22.23
C ALA A 2 -4.84 -12.16 21.12
N LEU A 3 -6.11 -12.03 21.52
CA LEU A 3 -7.23 -11.63 20.66
C LEU A 3 -7.22 -10.10 20.47
N GLY A 4 -6.08 -9.55 20.04
CA GLY A 4 -5.91 -8.09 19.90
C GLY A 4 -4.78 -7.63 18.97
N THR A 5 -4.04 -8.54 18.32
CA THR A 5 -2.86 -8.20 17.48
C THR A 5 -3.05 -8.51 15.99
N VAL A 6 -4.27 -8.87 15.58
CA VAL A 6 -4.63 -8.72 14.16
C VAL A 6 -4.66 -7.22 13.93
N CYS A 7 -3.92 -6.71 12.95
CA CYS A 7 -4.12 -5.32 12.56
C CYS A 7 -5.37 -5.37 11.69
N TRP A 8 -6.48 -4.85 12.21
CA TRP A 8 -7.76 -4.85 11.50
C TRP A 8 -7.65 -3.80 10.40
N TRP A 9 -7.04 -4.22 9.30
CA TRP A 9 -6.76 -3.40 8.13
C TRP A 9 -8.07 -2.86 7.56
N GLY A 10 -8.13 -1.55 7.33
CA GLY A 10 -9.28 -0.92 6.66
C GLY A 10 -10.50 -0.60 7.53
N LEU A 11 -10.40 -0.64 8.87
CA LEU A 11 -11.47 -0.12 9.74
C LEU A 11 -11.53 1.41 9.79
N THR A 12 -10.46 2.09 9.40
CA THR A 12 -10.42 3.55 9.30
C THR A 12 -10.33 3.97 7.83
N PRO A 13 -10.68 5.20 7.45
CA PRO A 13 -10.39 5.70 6.11
C PRO A 13 -8.88 5.82 5.87
N ALA A 14 -8.46 5.75 4.60
CA ALA A 14 -7.10 6.13 4.25
C ALA A 14 -6.90 7.63 4.47
N LEU A 15 -5.78 7.99 5.10
CA LEU A 15 -5.29 9.36 5.26
C LEU A 15 -4.51 9.84 4.03
N ASP A 16 -4.73 11.09 3.65
CA ASP A 16 -3.88 11.82 2.72
C ASP A 16 -2.78 12.51 3.51
N LEU A 17 -1.55 11.98 3.42
CA LEU A 17 -0.44 12.39 4.27
C LEU A 17 -0.07 13.87 4.09
N ARG A 18 -0.40 14.45 2.93
CA ARG A 18 -0.18 15.89 2.64
C ARG A 18 -0.97 16.81 3.55
N GLN A 19 -2.12 16.36 4.05
CA GLN A 19 -3.00 17.14 4.92
C GLN A 19 -2.47 17.22 6.37
N HIS A 20 -1.47 16.40 6.70
CA HIS A 20 -0.91 16.28 8.04
C HIS A 20 0.54 16.77 8.12
N LEU A 21 1.04 17.39 7.03
CA LEU A 21 2.35 18.02 7.06
C LEU A 21 2.29 19.32 7.89
N PRO A 22 3.39 19.70 8.57
CA PRO A 22 3.46 20.98 9.27
C PRO A 22 3.17 22.15 8.31
N PRO A 23 2.33 23.13 8.72
CA PRO A 23 1.92 24.22 7.84
C PRO A 23 3.08 25.17 7.47
N ASP A 24 4.11 25.21 8.30
CA ASP A 24 5.36 25.97 8.16
C ASP A 24 6.43 25.25 7.32
N LEU A 25 6.16 24.01 6.88
CA LEU A 25 7.11 23.26 6.06
C LEU A 25 7.22 23.87 4.66
N ASP A 26 8.44 24.31 4.32
CA ASP A 26 8.78 24.89 3.03
C ASP A 26 8.25 24.03 1.85
N PRO A 27 7.39 24.58 0.96
CA PRO A 27 7.08 24.09 -0.38
C PRO A 27 8.13 23.26 -1.08
N ALA A 28 9.36 23.75 -1.10
CA ALA A 28 10.46 23.14 -1.83
C ALA A 28 11.18 22.03 -1.05
N ALA A 29 11.00 21.96 0.27
CA ALA A 29 11.65 20.97 1.11
C ALA A 29 10.99 19.58 0.97
N GLU A 30 11.83 18.55 1.03
CA GLU A 30 11.38 17.17 1.15
C GLU A 30 10.73 16.93 2.52
N ALA A 31 9.55 16.30 2.52
CA ALA A 31 8.80 16.00 3.73
C ALA A 31 9.00 14.53 4.15
N PRO A 32 9.82 14.23 5.17
CA PRO A 32 9.92 12.88 5.70
C PRO A 32 8.67 12.54 6.53
N VAL A 33 8.08 11.38 6.25
CA VAL A 33 6.91 10.87 6.98
C VAL A 33 7.22 9.46 7.48
N LEU A 34 7.11 9.25 8.79
CA LEU A 34 7.28 7.94 9.43
C LEU A 34 5.92 7.35 9.80
N LEU A 35 5.62 6.17 9.25
CA LEU A 35 4.45 5.37 9.61
C LEU A 35 4.88 4.27 10.59
N VAL A 36 4.38 4.32 11.82
CA VAL A 36 4.70 3.34 12.88
C VAL A 36 3.53 2.39 13.09
N GLY A 37 3.76 1.07 12.96
CA GLY A 37 2.72 0.04 13.09
C GLY A 37 1.61 0.14 12.02
N ALA A 38 1.88 0.89 10.96
CA ALA A 38 0.93 1.26 9.92
C ALA A 38 1.54 0.98 8.53
N ALA A 39 1.99 -0.26 8.30
CA ALA A 39 2.35 -0.75 6.98
C ALA A 39 1.10 -0.89 6.08
N GLU A 40 0.43 0.22 5.81
CA GLU A 40 -0.80 0.34 5.02
C GLU A 40 -0.61 1.37 3.90
N GLY A 41 -0.07 0.92 2.79
CA GLY A 41 0.14 1.70 1.57
C GLY A 41 -1.15 2.14 0.87
N ARG A 42 -2.34 1.87 1.42
CA ARG A 42 -3.56 2.64 1.07
C ARG A 42 -3.40 4.14 1.33
N HIS A 43 -2.64 4.52 2.36
CA HIS A 43 -2.27 5.91 2.64
C HIS A 43 -1.40 6.47 1.51
N LEU A 44 -0.42 5.69 1.06
CA LEU A 44 0.44 6.04 -0.07
C LEU A 44 -0.38 6.19 -1.36
N LEU A 45 -1.23 5.21 -1.69
CA LEU A 45 -2.07 5.25 -2.89
C LEU A 45 -3.03 6.45 -2.88
N LEU A 46 -3.66 6.75 -1.74
CA LEU A 46 -4.54 7.92 -1.61
C LEU A 46 -3.75 9.22 -1.78
N THR A 47 -2.62 9.34 -1.08
CA THR A 47 -1.74 10.52 -1.14
C THR A 47 -1.25 10.75 -2.57
N ALA A 48 -0.82 9.69 -3.26
CA ALA A 48 -0.37 9.75 -4.65
C ALA A 48 -1.51 10.12 -5.60
N ALA A 49 -2.70 9.53 -5.44
CA ALA A 49 -3.88 9.85 -6.24
C ALA A 49 -4.31 11.32 -6.09
N ARG A 50 -4.08 11.92 -4.92
CA ARG A 50 -4.38 13.32 -4.62
C ARG A 50 -3.21 14.27 -4.83
N ALA A 51 -2.02 13.78 -5.20
CA ALA A 51 -0.82 14.60 -5.32
C ALA A 51 -0.97 15.77 -6.32
N ARG A 52 -1.81 15.63 -7.35
CA ARG A 52 -2.10 16.68 -8.34
C ARG A 52 -3.10 17.75 -7.87
N ARG A 53 -3.71 17.61 -6.70
CA ARG A 53 -4.72 18.55 -6.18
C ARG A 53 -4.11 19.78 -5.51
N GLY A 54 -2.79 19.83 -5.37
CA GLY A 54 -2.09 20.96 -4.77
C GLY A 54 -0.69 21.12 -5.36
N PRO A 55 0.15 21.99 -4.77
CA PRO A 55 1.51 22.20 -5.27
C PRO A 55 2.32 20.88 -5.25
N PRO A 56 3.26 20.69 -6.20
CA PRO A 56 4.18 19.57 -6.17
C PRO A 56 4.89 19.49 -4.82
N ARG A 57 5.02 18.28 -4.28
CA ARG A 57 5.68 18.03 -3.00
C ARG A 57 6.41 16.69 -3.06
N THR A 58 7.65 16.67 -2.59
CA THR A 58 8.43 15.44 -2.41
C THR A 58 8.18 14.92 -1.00
N ILE A 59 7.77 13.66 -0.89
CA ILE A 59 7.51 13.01 0.40
C ILE A 59 8.33 11.73 0.44
N THR A 60 9.23 11.60 1.42
CA THR A 60 9.92 10.34 1.73
C THR A 60 9.10 9.58 2.75
N LEU A 61 8.75 8.34 2.45
CA LEU A 61 7.98 7.50 3.36
C LEU A 61 8.88 6.46 4.03
N PHE A 62 8.92 6.51 5.35
CA PHE A 62 9.54 5.51 6.19
C PHE A 62 8.44 4.68 6.86
N VAL A 63 8.61 3.35 6.89
CA VAL A 63 7.67 2.45 7.55
C VAL A 63 8.41 1.66 8.61
N ALA A 64 8.01 1.83 9.86
CA ALA A 64 8.46 1.04 10.99
C ALA A 64 7.36 0.04 11.37
N GLU A 65 7.54 -1.22 11.02
CA GLU A 65 6.57 -2.29 11.27
C GLU A 65 7.30 -3.52 11.83
N GLN A 66 6.75 -4.08 12.90
CA GLN A 66 7.35 -5.24 13.56
C GLN A 66 6.98 -6.56 12.89
N ARG A 67 5.86 -6.61 12.16
CA ARG A 67 5.38 -7.83 11.51
C ARG A 67 5.76 -7.86 10.04
N PRO A 68 6.69 -8.73 9.62
CA PRO A 68 7.13 -8.81 8.22
C PRO A 68 5.98 -9.18 7.27
N GLU A 69 4.97 -9.90 7.75
CA GLU A 69 3.78 -10.27 6.96
C GLU A 69 2.97 -9.02 6.56
N ALA A 70 2.89 -8.02 7.44
CA ALA A 70 2.20 -6.77 7.15
C ALA A 70 2.94 -5.98 6.06
N VAL A 71 4.27 -5.93 6.14
CA VAL A 71 5.14 -5.30 5.12
C VAL A 71 5.03 -6.04 3.80
N ALA A 72 5.23 -7.36 3.78
CA ALA A 72 5.20 -8.17 2.57
C ALA A 72 3.87 -8.07 1.83
N ARG A 73 2.76 -8.16 2.56
CA ARG A 73 1.42 -7.99 2.00
C ARG A 73 1.20 -6.58 1.47
N GLN A 74 1.74 -5.56 2.12
CA GLN A 74 1.62 -4.20 1.62
C GLN A 74 2.42 -3.96 0.34
N LEU A 75 3.63 -4.53 0.26
CA LEU A 75 4.44 -4.51 -0.96
C LEU A 75 3.70 -5.21 -2.09
N LEU A 76 3.08 -6.37 -1.83
CA LEU A 76 2.23 -7.06 -2.79
C LEU A 76 1.08 -6.18 -3.28
N PHE A 77 0.33 -5.52 -2.39
CA PHE A 77 -0.78 -4.66 -2.82
C PHE A 77 -0.33 -3.42 -3.58
N LEU A 78 0.78 -2.79 -3.18
CA LEU A 78 1.36 -1.69 -3.96
C LEU A 78 1.73 -2.17 -5.34
N LEU A 79 2.43 -3.30 -5.42
CA LEU A 79 2.86 -3.89 -6.68
C LEU A 79 1.67 -4.16 -7.61
N LEU A 80 0.59 -4.75 -7.11
CA LEU A 80 -0.62 -5.03 -7.88
C LEU A 80 -1.38 -3.75 -8.27
N ALA A 81 -1.34 -2.71 -7.44
CA ALA A 81 -1.99 -1.44 -7.74
C ALA A 81 -1.23 -0.64 -8.79
N THR A 82 0.11 -0.60 -8.70
CA THR A 82 0.97 0.25 -9.52
C THR A 82 1.46 -0.42 -10.79
N GLU A 83 1.66 -1.73 -10.78
CA GLU A 83 2.11 -2.45 -11.97
C GLU A 83 0.96 -3.16 -12.68
N ALA A 84 0.99 -3.11 -14.01
CA ALA A 84 0.05 -3.81 -14.87
C ALA A 84 0.76 -4.98 -15.54
N PRO A 85 0.63 -6.23 -15.05
CA PRO A 85 0.88 -7.38 -15.88
C PRO A 85 -0.22 -7.42 -16.95
N GLY A 86 0.10 -7.03 -18.18
CA GLY A 86 -0.73 -7.33 -19.36
C GLY A 86 -2.05 -6.56 -19.52
N ARG A 87 -2.08 -5.23 -19.37
CA ARG A 87 -3.26 -4.36 -19.68
C ARG A 87 -4.52 -4.61 -18.84
N ALA A 88 -4.43 -5.24 -17.67
CA ALA A 88 -5.58 -5.34 -16.77
C ALA A 88 -6.09 -3.93 -16.40
N GLY A 89 -7.37 -3.66 -16.72
CA GLY A 89 -8.04 -2.41 -16.38
C GLY A 89 -8.05 -2.13 -14.88
N LEU A 90 -8.35 -0.89 -14.48
CA LEU A 90 -8.45 -0.51 -13.06
C LEU A 90 -9.42 -1.42 -12.30
N GLU A 91 -10.54 -1.78 -12.92
CA GLU A 91 -11.56 -2.67 -12.37
C GLU A 91 -11.01 -4.07 -12.07
N ALA A 92 -10.29 -4.68 -13.02
CA ALA A 92 -9.70 -6.01 -12.82
C ALA A 92 -8.67 -6.01 -11.69
N ARG A 93 -7.88 -4.93 -11.57
CA ARG A 93 -6.93 -4.75 -10.45
C ARG A 93 -7.66 -4.58 -9.12
N ALA A 94 -8.69 -3.73 -9.07
CA ALA A 94 -9.50 -3.56 -7.87
C ALA A 94 -10.16 -4.88 -7.44
N ALA A 95 -10.74 -5.63 -8.39
CA ALA A 95 -11.33 -6.94 -8.13
C ALA A 95 -10.31 -7.94 -7.59
N THR A 96 -9.08 -7.96 -8.14
CA THR A 96 -7.99 -8.81 -7.65
C THR A 96 -7.61 -8.46 -6.21
N ILE A 97 -7.47 -7.16 -5.90
CA ILE A 97 -7.14 -6.70 -4.54
C ILE A 97 -8.26 -7.04 -3.55
N LEU A 98 -9.52 -6.80 -3.91
CA LEU A 98 -10.68 -7.13 -3.08
C LEU A 98 -10.80 -8.63 -2.83
N GLU A 99 -10.52 -9.45 -3.85
CA GLU A 99 -10.52 -10.90 -3.72
C GLU A 99 -9.44 -11.35 -2.72
N LEU A 100 -8.22 -10.84 -2.84
CA LEU A 100 -7.11 -11.13 -1.91
C LEU A 100 -7.35 -10.64 -0.48
N LEU A 101 -8.19 -9.61 -0.28
CA LEU A 101 -8.53 -9.08 1.04
C LEU A 101 -9.60 -9.89 1.77
N GLY A 102 -10.60 -10.38 1.04
CA GLY A 102 -11.84 -10.88 1.67
C GLY A 102 -12.25 -12.30 1.29
N SER A 103 -11.59 -12.93 0.33
CA SER A 103 -12.03 -14.23 -0.18
C SER A 103 -11.24 -15.38 0.45
N LEU A 104 -11.95 -16.38 0.97
CA LEU A 104 -11.34 -17.63 1.45
C LEU A 104 -10.83 -18.52 0.32
N ARG A 105 -11.35 -18.32 -0.91
CA ARG A 105 -10.97 -19.06 -2.11
C ARG A 105 -10.62 -18.08 -3.21
N LEU A 106 -9.47 -18.31 -3.84
CA LEU A 106 -9.01 -17.51 -4.97
C LEU A 106 -9.36 -18.20 -6.29
N ARG A 107 -9.75 -17.40 -7.28
CA ARG A 107 -9.79 -17.80 -8.68
C ARG A 107 -8.37 -18.14 -9.15
N ALA A 108 -8.27 -19.07 -10.10
CA ALA A 108 -6.98 -19.52 -10.64
C ALA A 108 -6.11 -18.35 -11.15
N ALA A 109 -6.73 -17.37 -11.80
CA ALA A 109 -6.03 -16.17 -12.29
C ALA A 109 -5.42 -15.34 -11.14
N THR A 110 -6.17 -15.10 -10.07
CA THR A 110 -5.71 -14.37 -8.89
C THR A 110 -4.61 -15.12 -8.15
N ALA A 111 -4.73 -16.45 -8.03
CA ALA A 111 -3.69 -17.30 -7.44
C ALA A 111 -2.39 -17.27 -8.25
N ALA A 112 -2.47 -17.31 -9.58
CA ALA A 112 -1.30 -17.19 -10.46
C ALA A 112 -0.63 -15.82 -10.34
N LEU A 113 -1.42 -14.74 -10.33
CA LEU A 113 -0.92 -13.38 -10.11
C LEU A 113 -0.22 -13.23 -8.75
N LEU A 114 -0.83 -13.74 -7.68
CA LEU A 114 -0.25 -13.74 -6.34
C LEU A 114 1.10 -14.45 -6.32
N THR A 115 1.16 -15.65 -6.89
CA THR A 115 2.40 -16.46 -6.93
C THR A 115 3.51 -15.75 -7.70
N GLY A 116 3.19 -15.17 -8.86
CA GLY A 116 4.16 -14.43 -9.66
C GLY A 116 4.66 -13.16 -8.97
N ALA A 117 3.76 -12.40 -8.34
CA ALA A 117 4.09 -11.20 -7.59
C ALA A 117 4.95 -11.52 -6.36
N ALA A 118 4.60 -12.56 -5.60
CA ALA A 118 5.37 -13.02 -4.45
C ALA A 118 6.79 -13.47 -4.85
N ALA A 119 6.92 -14.27 -5.91
CA ALA A 119 8.22 -14.70 -6.42
C ALA A 119 9.09 -13.51 -6.85
N ARG A 120 8.50 -12.46 -7.40
CA ARG A 120 9.23 -11.24 -7.75
C ARG A 120 9.68 -10.46 -6.52
N LEU A 121 8.78 -10.23 -5.57
CA LEU A 121 9.13 -9.53 -4.32
C LEU A 121 10.23 -10.28 -3.56
N GLY A 122 10.20 -11.62 -3.56
CA GLY A 122 11.28 -12.44 -3.00
C GLY A 122 12.65 -12.06 -3.54
N ARG A 123 12.78 -11.89 -4.87
CA ARG A 123 14.04 -11.48 -5.53
C ARG A 123 14.51 -10.06 -5.21
N TRP A 124 13.67 -9.21 -4.61
CA TRP A 124 14.08 -7.85 -4.22
C TRP A 124 14.66 -7.81 -2.81
N VAL A 125 14.43 -8.86 -2.02
CA VAL A 125 14.84 -8.92 -0.60
C VAL A 125 15.97 -9.93 -0.38
N THR A 126 16.18 -10.85 -1.33
CA THR A 126 17.29 -11.82 -1.37
C THR A 126 18.31 -11.44 -2.43
#